data_AF-A0A2W5ZIJ8-F1
#
_entry.id   AF-A0A2W5ZIJ8-F1
#
_cell.length_a   1.000
_cell.length_b   1.000
_cell.length_c   1.000
_cell.angle_alpha   90.00
_cell.angle_beta   90.00
_cell.angle_gamma   90.00
#
_symmetry.space_group_name_H-M   'P 1'
#
loop_
_entity.id
_entity.type
_entity.pdbx_description
1 polymer ?
#
loop_
_entity_poly.entity_id
_entity_poly.type
_entity_poly.pdbx_seq_one_letter_code
_entity_poly.pdbx_strand_id
1 'polypeptide(L)'
;MGSLGAAGSMASMPLAQQKRLVALELPATLNGIACTLKFKLHPRAESLMVSAEPNAKNQHYIWQHYLNAWAVDGTFCCYRQKDKKLFSTQPKAVASESYFYEAQQLTAGDIKFLEDFTSRATDERHRELNRDYVKITQLTFELRERLKSTDLLPEVCGDLEEKLRWAERNLGERYHAGIENKCQDILDSLRSGDDLFYKDEMRCADFLYFLALQYFRTAKMREGLSNIPSYVPGHDPRRTAKILNHIFATTSALGCSGKGTPIKSYSSRTTRRFPSSRGTSRS
;
A
#
# COMPACT_ATOMS: atom_id res chain seq x y z
N MET A 1 -22.32 -33.47 -35.75
CA MET A 1 -23.13 -33.75 -34.55
C MET A 1 -22.23 -34.42 -33.53
N GLY A 2 -21.71 -33.65 -32.58
CA GLY A 2 -20.89 -34.14 -31.47
C GLY A 2 -21.24 -33.28 -30.26
N SER A 3 -21.94 -33.89 -29.31
CA SER A 3 -22.48 -33.29 -28.09
C SER A 3 -21.34 -32.75 -27.21
N LEU A 4 -21.33 -31.43 -26.97
CA LEU A 4 -20.65 -30.84 -25.82
C LEU A 4 -21.48 -31.21 -24.58
N GLY A 5 -20.96 -32.17 -23.82
CA GLY A 5 -21.55 -32.66 -22.59
C GLY A 5 -21.85 -31.54 -21.61
N ALA A 6 -23.00 -31.65 -20.95
CA ALA A 6 -23.52 -30.73 -19.96
C ALA A 6 -22.45 -30.38 -18.90
N ALA A 7 -22.13 -29.09 -18.79
CA ALA A 7 -21.56 -28.55 -17.57
C ALA A 7 -22.61 -28.76 -16.47
N GLY A 8 -22.44 -29.79 -15.65
CA GLY A 8 -23.29 -30.02 -14.49
C GLY A 8 -23.28 -28.75 -13.62
N SER A 9 -24.46 -28.23 -13.30
CA SER A 9 -24.60 -27.04 -12.47
C SER A 9 -23.81 -27.25 -11.17
N MET A 10 -22.94 -26.30 -10.82
CA MET A 10 -22.16 -26.31 -9.57
C MET A 10 -23.05 -26.51 -8.35
N ALA A 11 -24.33 -26.11 -8.41
CA ALA A 11 -25.33 -26.31 -7.36
C ALA A 11 -25.56 -27.78 -6.98
N SER A 12 -25.26 -28.72 -7.89
CA SER A 12 -25.39 -30.17 -7.64
C SER A 12 -24.19 -30.79 -6.94
N MET A 13 -23.09 -30.06 -6.76
CA MET A 13 -21.88 -30.57 -6.12
C MET A 13 -22.01 -30.54 -4.58
N PRO A 14 -21.48 -31.55 -3.86
CA PRO A 14 -21.36 -31.52 -2.41
C PRO A 14 -20.64 -30.26 -1.92
N LEU A 15 -21.10 -29.68 -0.80
CA LEU A 15 -20.55 -28.46 -0.18
C LEU A 15 -19.01 -28.48 -0.05
N ALA A 16 -18.44 -29.63 0.34
CA ALA A 16 -16.99 -29.79 0.47
C ALA A 16 -16.24 -29.62 -0.86
N GLN A 17 -16.83 -30.04 -1.98
CA GLN A 17 -16.25 -29.85 -3.32
C GLN A 17 -16.40 -28.40 -3.80
N GLN A 18 -17.54 -27.75 -3.56
CA GLN A 18 -17.71 -26.32 -3.85
C GLN A 18 -16.68 -25.48 -3.07
N LYS A 19 -16.53 -25.72 -1.76
CA LYS A 19 -15.52 -25.05 -0.92
C LYS A 19 -14.09 -25.27 -1.43
N ARG A 20 -13.77 -26.47 -1.93
CA ARG A 20 -12.44 -26.81 -2.46
C ARG A 20 -12.16 -26.13 -3.81
N LEU A 21 -13.14 -26.04 -4.70
CA LEU A 21 -12.97 -25.42 -6.03
C LEU A 21 -12.79 -23.90 -5.91
N VAL A 22 -13.61 -23.27 -5.07
CA VAL A 22 -13.52 -21.84 -4.74
C VAL A 22 -12.18 -21.50 -4.07
N ALA A 23 -11.68 -22.39 -3.20
CA ALA A 23 -10.38 -22.23 -2.56
C ALA A 23 -9.19 -22.35 -3.52
N LEU A 24 -9.37 -22.85 -4.75
CA LEU A 24 -8.32 -22.94 -5.76
C LEU A 24 -8.34 -21.75 -6.74
N GLU A 25 -9.52 -21.24 -7.12
CA GLU A 25 -9.65 -20.18 -8.14
C GLU A 25 -9.42 -18.75 -7.62
N LEU A 26 -9.85 -18.44 -6.40
CA LEU A 26 -9.63 -17.12 -5.79
C LEU A 26 -8.15 -16.84 -5.53
N PRO A 27 -7.37 -17.79 -4.96
CA PRO A 27 -5.93 -17.61 -4.81
C PRO A 27 -5.22 -17.58 -6.16
N ALA A 28 -5.65 -18.32 -7.18
CA ALA A 28 -5.03 -18.24 -8.51
C ALA A 28 -5.22 -16.87 -9.17
N THR A 29 -6.39 -16.25 -8.98
CA THR A 29 -6.69 -14.90 -9.50
C THR A 29 -5.97 -13.82 -8.70
N LEU A 30 -5.95 -13.91 -7.37
CA LEU A 30 -5.23 -12.97 -6.49
C LEU A 30 -3.70 -13.14 -6.56
N ASN A 31 -3.20 -14.36 -6.68
CA ASN A 31 -1.77 -14.65 -6.90
C ASN A 31 -1.35 -14.25 -8.32
N GLY A 32 -2.22 -14.42 -9.31
CA GLY A 32 -2.02 -13.90 -10.67
C GLY A 32 -1.86 -12.38 -10.68
N ILE A 33 -2.62 -11.68 -9.85
CA ILE A 33 -2.56 -10.21 -9.71
C ILE A 33 -1.34 -9.75 -8.88
N ALA A 34 -0.97 -10.49 -7.84
CA ALA A 34 0.34 -10.34 -7.19
C ALA A 34 1.51 -10.64 -8.16
N CYS A 35 1.25 -11.44 -9.21
CA CYS A 35 2.18 -11.72 -10.31
C CYS A 35 2.29 -10.55 -11.30
N THR A 36 1.20 -9.84 -11.60
CA THR A 36 1.21 -8.69 -12.53
C THR A 36 1.92 -7.47 -11.95
N LEU A 37 1.86 -7.27 -10.62
CA LEU A 37 2.66 -6.26 -9.91
C LEU A 37 4.15 -6.66 -9.75
N LYS A 38 4.61 -7.78 -10.33
CA LYS A 38 6.02 -8.19 -10.34
C LYS A 38 6.82 -7.39 -11.38
N PHE A 39 7.11 -6.13 -11.08
CA PHE A 39 8.47 -5.66 -11.31
C PHE A 39 9.39 -6.49 -10.39
N LYS A 40 9.99 -7.56 -10.94
CA LYS A 40 11.00 -8.46 -10.35
C LYS A 40 10.97 -8.59 -8.82
N LEU A 41 10.11 -9.46 -8.29
CA LEU A 41 10.18 -9.88 -6.89
C LEU A 41 10.23 -11.41 -6.77
N HIS A 42 11.19 -11.83 -5.97
CA HIS A 42 11.62 -13.19 -5.63
C HIS A 42 10.46 -14.17 -5.30
N PRO A 43 10.59 -15.48 -5.61
CA PRO A 43 9.50 -16.45 -5.65
C PRO A 43 9.09 -17.02 -4.29
N ARG A 44 8.64 -16.19 -3.33
CA ARG A 44 8.10 -16.69 -2.05
C ARG A 44 6.69 -16.18 -1.72
N ALA A 45 5.90 -15.92 -2.75
CA ALA A 45 4.51 -15.44 -2.65
C ALA A 45 3.44 -16.56 -2.63
N GLU A 46 3.81 -17.83 -2.51
CA GLU A 46 2.84 -18.94 -2.36
C GLU A 46 2.24 -19.02 -0.95
N SER A 47 2.85 -18.38 0.05
CA SER A 47 2.38 -18.42 1.45
C SER A 47 1.27 -17.40 1.78
N LEU A 48 0.72 -16.69 0.78
CA LEU A 48 -0.08 -15.49 1.02
C LEU A 48 -1.57 -15.71 1.30
N MET A 49 -2.10 -16.93 1.17
CA MET A 49 -3.47 -17.23 1.62
C MET A 49 -3.63 -18.65 2.15
N VAL A 50 -3.99 -18.71 3.45
CA VAL A 50 -4.80 -19.69 4.20
C VAL A 50 -4.21 -19.86 5.60
N SER A 51 -4.44 -18.85 6.45
CA SER A 51 -4.58 -18.99 7.90
C SER A 51 -5.20 -17.71 8.44
N ALA A 52 -5.84 -17.81 9.61
CA ALA A 52 -6.51 -16.73 10.34
C ALA A 52 -5.55 -15.60 10.75
N GLU A 53 -5.06 -14.82 9.79
CA GLU A 53 -4.26 -13.64 10.13
C GLU A 53 -5.19 -12.55 10.69
N PRO A 54 -4.82 -11.92 11.82
CA PRO A 54 -5.64 -10.92 12.46
C PRO A 54 -5.94 -9.79 11.48
N ASN A 55 -7.21 -9.41 11.36
CA ASN A 55 -7.58 -8.21 10.64
C ASN A 55 -6.86 -7.01 11.29
N ALA A 56 -5.96 -6.35 10.55
CA ALA A 56 -5.22 -5.21 11.04
C ALA A 56 -6.17 -4.02 11.16
N LYS A 57 -6.89 -3.95 12.28
CA LYS A 57 -7.82 -2.85 12.53
C LYS A 57 -7.06 -1.55 12.63
N ASN A 58 -6.03 -1.46 13.48
CA ASN A 58 -5.24 -0.25 13.65
C ASN A 58 -4.07 -0.21 12.64
N GLN A 59 -4.26 0.51 11.53
CA GLN A 59 -3.29 0.58 10.45
C GLN A 59 -2.47 1.86 10.55
N HIS A 60 -1.15 1.72 10.42
CA HIS A 60 -0.23 2.84 10.58
C HIS A 60 0.04 3.51 9.22
N TYR A 61 -0.31 4.80 9.13
CA TYR A 61 -0.01 5.61 7.95
C TYR A 61 1.36 6.31 8.03
N ILE A 62 2.09 6.12 9.13
CA ILE A 62 3.52 6.38 9.26
C ILE A 62 4.19 5.11 9.77
N TRP A 63 5.28 4.69 9.13
CA TRP A 63 5.91 3.41 9.43
C TRP A 63 6.41 3.37 10.87
N GLN A 64 6.03 2.35 11.64
CA GLN A 64 6.49 2.21 13.02
C GLN A 64 8.01 2.06 13.12
N HIS A 65 8.66 1.38 12.17
CA HIS A 65 10.11 1.24 12.16
C HIS A 65 10.83 2.60 12.05
N TYR A 66 10.24 3.54 11.30
CA TYR A 66 10.70 4.93 11.29
C TYR A 66 10.51 5.57 12.66
N LEU A 67 9.32 5.52 13.25
CA LEU A 67 9.03 6.12 14.55
C LEU A 67 9.88 5.56 15.70
N ASN A 68 10.18 4.26 15.67
CA ASN A 68 11.03 3.60 16.66
C ASN A 68 12.44 4.19 16.70
N ALA A 69 12.96 4.67 15.56
CA ALA A 69 14.28 5.32 15.52
C ALA A 69 14.33 6.68 16.24
N TRP A 70 13.17 7.28 16.53
CA TRP A 70 13.04 8.52 17.31
C TRP A 70 12.73 8.27 18.79
N ALA A 71 12.46 7.03 19.17
CA ALA A 71 12.10 6.68 20.53
C ALA A 71 13.36 6.57 21.42
N VAL A 72 13.30 7.18 22.60
CA VAL A 72 14.26 6.97 23.69
C VAL A 72 13.53 6.19 24.77
N ASP A 73 14.11 5.07 25.19
CA ASP A 73 13.50 4.14 26.16
C ASP A 73 12.07 3.71 25.77
N GLY A 74 11.83 3.54 24.46
CA GLY A 74 10.54 3.08 23.92
C GLY A 74 9.45 4.15 23.81
N THR A 75 9.75 5.42 24.10
CA THR A 75 8.80 6.54 23.99
C THR A 75 9.39 7.73 23.24
N PHE A 76 8.53 8.62 22.73
CA PHE A 76 8.93 9.93 22.24
C PHE A 76 7.90 11.00 22.56
N CYS A 77 8.32 12.25 22.46
CA CYS A 77 7.48 13.41 22.72
C CYS A 77 6.84 13.92 21.42
N CYS A 78 5.51 14.06 21.42
CA CYS A 78 4.73 14.59 20.32
C CYS A 78 4.15 15.95 20.69
N TYR A 79 4.11 16.87 19.71
CA TYR A 79 3.31 18.08 19.82
C TYR A 79 1.96 17.90 19.14
N ARG A 80 0.87 18.01 19.90
CA ARG A 80 -0.48 17.92 19.37
C ARG A 80 -1.01 19.31 19.03
N GLN A 81 -1.37 19.50 17.76
CA GLN A 81 -1.79 20.82 17.26
C GLN A 81 -3.15 21.28 17.79
N LYS A 82 -4.07 20.35 18.08
CA LYS A 82 -5.45 20.64 18.51
C LYS A 82 -5.51 21.30 19.88
N ASP A 83 -4.76 20.78 20.86
CA ASP A 83 -4.71 21.26 22.25
C ASP A 83 -3.44 22.05 22.56
N LYS A 84 -2.52 22.18 21.59
CA LYS A 84 -1.23 22.91 21.71
C LYS A 84 -0.34 22.36 22.84
N LYS A 85 -0.42 21.05 23.11
CA LYS A 85 0.31 20.39 24.21
C LYS A 85 1.34 19.39 23.71
N LEU A 86 2.41 19.27 24.50
CA LEU A 86 3.35 18.16 24.40
C LEU A 86 2.81 16.96 25.18
N PHE A 87 2.97 15.77 24.63
CA PHE A 87 2.64 14.52 25.32
C PHE A 87 3.67 13.44 24.97
N SER A 88 3.99 12.59 25.94
CA SER A 88 4.83 11.41 25.71
C SER A 88 3.96 10.23 25.29
N THR A 89 4.45 9.42 24.36
CA THR A 89 3.70 8.27 23.84
C THR A 89 4.62 7.22 23.24
N GLN A 90 4.07 6.03 22.99
CA GLN A 90 4.74 4.95 22.30
C GLN A 90 4.48 5.03 20.79
N PRO A 91 5.44 4.62 19.92
CA PRO A 91 5.26 4.56 18.47
C PRO A 91 3.97 3.90 17.98
N LYS A 92 3.56 2.80 18.63
CA LYS A 92 2.33 2.06 18.27
C LYS A 92 1.02 2.83 18.52
N ALA A 93 1.05 3.91 19.30
CA ALA A 93 -0.14 4.63 19.76
C ALA A 93 -0.44 5.88 18.91
N VAL A 94 0.37 6.19 17.90
CA VAL A 94 0.21 7.36 17.04
C VAL A 94 0.30 7.01 15.57
N ALA A 95 -0.14 7.97 14.74
CA ALA A 95 -0.08 7.89 13.29
C ALA A 95 -0.74 6.63 12.71
N SER A 96 -1.87 6.26 13.32
CA SER A 96 -2.68 5.12 12.92
C SER A 96 -4.16 5.48 12.91
N GLU A 97 -4.94 4.72 12.14
CA GLU A 97 -6.39 4.86 12.05
C GLU A 97 -7.01 3.48 11.78
N SER A 98 -8.26 3.32 12.21
CA SER A 98 -8.97 2.06 11.93
C SER A 98 -9.24 1.91 10.43
N TYR A 99 -8.75 0.81 9.84
CA TYR A 99 -8.93 0.49 8.42
C TYR A 99 -8.54 1.64 7.48
N PHE A 100 -7.45 2.34 7.80
CA PHE A 100 -6.96 3.49 7.04
C PHE A 100 -6.87 3.23 5.53
N TYR A 101 -6.49 2.01 5.14
CA TYR A 101 -6.30 1.59 3.76
C TYR A 101 -7.49 0.85 3.13
N GLU A 102 -8.65 0.79 3.78
CA GLU A 102 -9.82 0.09 3.26
C GLU A 102 -10.19 0.57 1.84
N ALA A 103 -10.30 -0.36 0.90
CA ALA A 103 -10.73 -0.07 -0.45
C ALA A 103 -12.19 0.37 -0.48
N GLN A 104 -12.52 1.29 -1.38
CA GLN A 104 -13.89 1.74 -1.61
C GLN A 104 -14.30 1.40 -3.02
N GLN A 105 -15.58 1.06 -3.20
CA GLN A 105 -16.14 0.81 -4.52
C GLN A 105 -16.17 2.13 -5.29
N LEU A 106 -15.59 2.13 -6.48
CA LEU A 106 -15.56 3.27 -7.37
C LEU A 106 -16.82 3.30 -8.25
N THR A 107 -17.31 4.51 -8.50
CA THR A 107 -18.37 4.77 -9.47
C THR A 107 -17.76 4.93 -10.88
N ALA A 108 -18.62 4.94 -11.90
CA ALA A 108 -18.20 5.27 -13.26
C ALA A 108 -17.54 6.65 -13.36
N GLY A 109 -18.00 7.63 -12.57
CA GLY A 109 -17.39 8.96 -12.48
C GLY A 109 -15.98 8.91 -11.91
N ASP A 110 -15.76 8.10 -10.87
CA ASP A 110 -14.44 7.92 -10.26
C ASP A 110 -13.46 7.23 -11.22
N ILE A 111 -13.89 6.17 -11.89
CA ILE A 111 -13.07 5.46 -12.89
C ILE A 111 -12.70 6.41 -14.04
N LYS A 112 -13.66 7.17 -14.57
CA LYS A 112 -13.40 8.16 -15.62
C LYS A 112 -12.38 9.21 -15.18
N PHE A 113 -12.50 9.70 -13.94
CA PHE A 113 -11.54 10.65 -13.39
C PHE A 113 -10.13 10.05 -13.29
N LEU A 114 -10.00 8.82 -12.77
CA LEU A 114 -8.70 8.15 -12.64
C LEU A 114 -8.08 7.82 -14.01
N GLU A 115 -8.87 7.41 -15.01
CA GLU A 115 -8.38 7.19 -16.37
C GLU A 115 -7.89 8.50 -17.02
N ASP A 116 -8.66 9.59 -16.92
CA ASP A 116 -8.22 10.91 -17.39
C ASP A 116 -6.92 11.34 -16.69
N PHE A 117 -6.84 11.18 -15.36
CA PHE A 117 -5.66 11.53 -14.59
C PHE A 117 -4.43 10.70 -14.98
N THR A 118 -4.57 9.37 -15.07
CA THR A 118 -3.47 8.46 -15.42
C THR A 118 -3.00 8.63 -16.86
N SER A 119 -3.90 8.97 -17.79
CA SER A 119 -3.56 9.24 -19.19
C SER A 119 -2.55 10.39 -19.40
N ARG A 120 -2.39 11.26 -18.40
CA ARG A 120 -1.47 12.42 -18.45
C ARG A 120 -0.01 12.04 -18.26
N ALA A 121 0.29 10.86 -17.70
CA ALA A 121 1.66 10.36 -17.66
C ALA A 121 2.15 10.13 -19.09
N THR A 122 3.40 10.49 -19.40
CA THR A 122 3.95 10.38 -20.76
C THR A 122 4.36 8.95 -21.13
N ASP A 123 4.81 8.16 -20.16
CA ASP A 123 5.28 6.79 -20.32
C ASP A 123 4.13 5.76 -20.22
N GLU A 124 3.98 4.88 -21.22
CA GLU A 124 2.88 3.88 -21.22
C GLU A 124 3.02 2.86 -20.11
N ARG A 125 4.24 2.42 -19.76
CA ARG A 125 4.42 1.45 -18.67
C ARG A 125 3.98 2.03 -17.33
N HIS A 126 4.22 3.31 -17.12
CA HIS A 126 3.70 4.04 -15.96
C HIS A 126 2.17 4.16 -15.97
N ARG A 127 1.57 4.43 -17.15
CA ARG A 127 0.10 4.40 -17.30
C ARG A 127 -0.49 3.04 -16.96
N GLU A 128 0.08 1.96 -17.52
CA GLU A 128 -0.33 0.57 -17.24
C GLU A 128 -0.20 0.22 -15.76
N LEU A 129 0.93 0.54 -15.13
CA LEU A 129 1.15 0.30 -13.69
C LEU A 129 0.04 0.94 -12.84
N ASN A 130 -0.29 2.20 -13.13
CA ASN A 130 -1.34 2.91 -12.39
C ASN A 130 -2.73 2.33 -12.66
N ARG A 131 -3.05 1.97 -13.91
CA ARG A 131 -4.32 1.32 -14.26
C ARG A 131 -4.48 -0.03 -13.56
N ASP A 132 -3.42 -0.83 -13.54
CA ASP A 132 -3.44 -2.12 -12.85
C ASP A 132 -3.61 -1.95 -11.34
N TYR A 133 -3.04 -0.90 -10.76
CA TYR A 133 -3.32 -0.53 -9.37
C TYR A 133 -4.80 -0.14 -9.15
N VAL A 134 -5.43 0.58 -10.07
CA VAL A 134 -6.88 0.84 -9.99
C VAL A 134 -7.66 -0.48 -10.02
N LYS A 135 -7.39 -1.36 -10.99
CA LYS A 135 -8.08 -2.65 -11.17
C LYS A 135 -7.98 -3.53 -9.93
N ILE A 136 -6.77 -3.69 -9.35
CA ILE A 136 -6.61 -4.54 -8.16
C ILE A 136 -7.41 -4.02 -6.97
N THR A 137 -7.52 -2.69 -6.80
CA THR A 137 -8.35 -2.14 -5.71
C THR A 137 -9.85 -2.35 -5.91
N GLN A 138 -10.29 -2.60 -7.15
CA GLN A 138 -11.70 -2.80 -7.49
C GLN A 138 -12.12 -4.26 -7.63
N LEU A 139 -11.14 -5.17 -7.72
CA LEU A 139 -11.38 -6.60 -7.94
C LEU A 139 -12.38 -7.21 -6.95
N THR A 140 -12.30 -6.86 -5.66
CA THR A 140 -13.21 -7.45 -4.65
C THR A 140 -14.67 -7.08 -4.91
N PHE A 141 -14.93 -5.86 -5.39
CA PHE A 141 -16.26 -5.40 -5.76
C PHE A 141 -16.75 -6.08 -7.04
N GLU A 142 -15.88 -6.24 -8.03
CA GLU A 142 -16.23 -6.99 -9.26
C GLU A 142 -16.55 -8.46 -8.96
N LEU A 143 -15.75 -9.11 -8.11
CA LEU A 143 -16.01 -10.47 -7.67
C LEU A 143 -17.33 -10.56 -6.91
N ARG A 144 -17.62 -9.60 -6.02
CA ARG A 144 -18.88 -9.52 -5.30
C ARG A 144 -20.08 -9.45 -6.24
N GLU A 145 -20.02 -8.65 -7.31
CA GLU A 145 -21.09 -8.60 -8.31
C GLU A 145 -21.26 -9.93 -9.04
N ARG A 146 -20.17 -10.60 -9.42
CA ARG A 146 -20.23 -11.93 -10.05
C ARG A 146 -20.82 -12.99 -9.12
N LEU A 147 -20.53 -12.90 -7.82
CA LEU A 147 -21.09 -13.82 -6.82
C LEU A 147 -22.61 -13.81 -6.79
N LYS A 148 -23.24 -12.63 -6.99
CA LYS A 148 -24.71 -12.49 -6.98
C LYS A 148 -25.39 -13.31 -8.08
N SER A 149 -24.69 -13.59 -9.18
CA SER A 149 -25.20 -14.39 -10.29
C SER A 149 -24.81 -15.87 -10.23
N THR A 150 -24.26 -16.34 -9.11
CA THR A 150 -23.88 -17.75 -8.94
C THR A 150 -24.97 -18.55 -8.25
N ASP A 151 -25.06 -19.84 -8.57
CA ASP A 151 -25.93 -20.81 -7.88
C ASP A 151 -25.21 -21.47 -6.68
N LEU A 152 -24.26 -20.77 -6.08
CA LEU A 152 -23.52 -21.28 -4.92
C LEU A 152 -24.42 -21.34 -3.69
N LEU A 153 -24.13 -22.30 -2.80
CA LEU A 153 -24.87 -22.43 -1.54
C LEU A 153 -24.71 -21.14 -0.69
N PRO A 154 -25.76 -20.69 0.03
CA PRO A 154 -25.71 -19.46 0.82
C PRO A 154 -24.54 -19.40 1.82
N GLU A 155 -24.18 -20.53 2.41
CA GLU A 155 -23.04 -20.66 3.33
C GLU A 155 -21.70 -20.37 2.62
N VAL A 156 -21.53 -20.85 1.39
CA VAL A 156 -20.34 -20.61 0.57
C VAL A 156 -20.26 -19.14 0.18
N CYS A 157 -21.38 -18.54 -0.20
CA CYS A 157 -21.48 -17.12 -0.49
C CYS A 157 -21.12 -16.28 0.75
N GLY A 158 -21.58 -16.68 1.94
CA GLY A 158 -21.23 -16.05 3.20
C GLY A 158 -19.72 -16.09 3.49
N ASP A 159 -19.12 -17.28 3.40
CA ASP A 159 -17.68 -17.49 3.59
C ASP A 159 -16.83 -16.63 2.61
N LEU A 160 -17.29 -16.51 1.36
CA LEU A 160 -16.62 -15.72 0.35
C LEU A 160 -16.71 -14.22 0.60
N GLU A 161 -17.89 -13.75 0.97
CA GLU A 161 -18.14 -12.35 1.25
C GLU A 161 -17.31 -11.86 2.46
N GLU A 162 -17.10 -12.72 3.47
CA GLU A 162 -16.15 -12.42 4.55
C GLU A 162 -14.70 -12.28 4.07
N LYS A 163 -14.25 -13.14 3.15
CA LYS A 163 -12.91 -13.05 2.56
C LYS A 163 -12.73 -11.79 1.72
N LEU A 164 -13.75 -11.40 0.95
CA LEU A 164 -13.74 -10.16 0.15
C LEU A 164 -13.63 -8.93 1.07
N ARG A 165 -14.43 -8.87 2.14
CA ARG A 165 -14.32 -7.79 3.15
C ARG A 165 -12.97 -7.76 3.85
N TRP A 166 -12.40 -8.93 4.17
CA TRP A 166 -11.07 -8.99 4.75
C TRP A 166 -10.03 -8.42 3.77
N ALA A 167 -10.11 -8.79 2.49
CA ALA A 167 -9.21 -8.31 1.45
C ALA A 167 -9.32 -6.78 1.28
N GLU A 168 -10.53 -6.23 1.22
CA GLU A 168 -10.79 -4.79 1.13
C GLU A 168 -10.10 -4.00 2.24
N ARG A 169 -10.10 -4.54 3.46
CA ARG A 169 -9.48 -3.91 4.63
C ARG A 169 -7.98 -4.06 4.70
N ASN A 170 -7.43 -5.19 4.23
CA ASN A 170 -6.04 -5.55 4.50
C ASN A 170 -5.12 -5.42 3.28
N LEU A 171 -5.65 -5.37 2.05
CA LEU A 171 -4.84 -5.32 0.84
C LEU A 171 -3.85 -4.15 0.84
N GLY A 172 -4.31 -2.94 1.17
CA GLY A 172 -3.43 -1.76 1.19
C GLY A 172 -2.38 -1.79 2.30
N GLU A 173 -2.72 -2.29 3.50
CA GLU A 173 -1.75 -2.50 4.58
C GLU A 173 -0.66 -3.51 4.15
N ARG A 174 -1.06 -4.64 3.57
CA ARG A 174 -0.13 -5.66 3.07
C ARG A 174 0.74 -5.14 1.94
N TYR A 175 0.16 -4.33 1.05
CA TYR A 175 0.89 -3.66 -0.03
C TYR A 175 2.02 -2.79 0.53
N HIS A 176 1.72 -1.95 1.53
CA HIS A 176 2.72 -1.11 2.16
C HIS A 176 3.76 -1.91 2.94
N ALA A 177 3.35 -2.91 3.73
CA ALA A 177 4.27 -3.78 4.47
C ALA A 177 5.25 -4.51 3.53
N GLY A 178 4.79 -4.95 2.36
CA GLY A 178 5.64 -5.57 1.35
C GLY A 178 6.73 -4.65 0.83
N ILE A 179 6.47 -3.34 0.73
CA ILE A 179 7.46 -2.34 0.27
C ILE A 179 8.40 -1.95 1.41
N GLU A 180 7.86 -1.78 2.61
CA GLU A 180 8.62 -1.52 3.82
C GLU A 180 9.67 -2.62 4.09
N ASN A 181 9.27 -3.89 4.00
CA ASN A 181 10.16 -5.03 4.20
C ASN A 181 11.33 -5.06 3.20
N LYS A 182 11.13 -4.58 1.97
CA LYS A 182 12.20 -4.49 0.95
C LYS A 182 13.19 -3.37 1.19
N CYS A 183 12.78 -2.33 1.92
CA CYS A 183 13.61 -1.14 2.14
C CYS A 183 14.19 -1.10 3.56
N GLN A 184 13.90 -2.11 4.39
CA GLN A 184 14.39 -2.16 5.77
C GLN A 184 15.92 -2.20 5.82
N ASP A 185 16.55 -3.06 5.03
CA ASP A 185 18.01 -3.16 4.95
C ASP A 185 18.67 -1.91 4.36
N ILE A 186 17.99 -1.21 3.45
CA ILE A 186 18.42 0.10 2.93
C ILE A 186 18.45 1.13 4.06
N LEU A 187 17.41 1.20 4.90
CA LEU A 187 17.39 2.12 6.03
C LEU A 187 18.43 1.79 7.09
N ASP A 188 18.66 0.50 7.35
CA ASP A 188 19.70 0.08 8.29
C ASP A 188 21.10 0.45 7.78
N SER A 189 21.35 0.30 6.48
CA SER A 189 22.59 0.74 5.82
C SER A 189 22.77 2.25 5.98
N LEU A 190 21.75 3.05 5.66
CA LEU A 190 21.78 4.51 5.81
C LEU A 190 22.07 4.97 7.25
N ARG A 191 21.53 4.27 8.26
CA ARG A 191 21.80 4.57 9.68
C ARG A 191 23.25 4.30 10.07
N SER A 192 23.88 3.31 9.44
CA SER A 192 25.31 3.02 9.62
C SER A 192 26.22 3.95 8.80
N GLY A 193 25.64 4.83 7.97
CA GLY A 193 26.37 5.72 7.06
C GLY A 193 26.78 5.06 5.74
N ASP A 194 26.26 3.87 5.43
CA ASP A 194 26.46 3.19 4.15
C ASP A 194 25.35 3.60 3.16
N ASP A 195 25.77 4.25 2.08
CA ASP A 195 24.92 4.75 0.99
C ASP A 195 25.16 4.01 -0.33
N LEU A 196 25.88 2.87 -0.31
CA LEU A 196 26.28 2.16 -1.52
C LEU A 196 25.11 1.65 -2.37
N PHE A 197 23.92 1.47 -1.78
CA PHE A 197 22.72 1.07 -2.52
C PHE A 197 22.34 2.08 -3.63
N TYR A 198 22.76 3.35 -3.52
CA TYR A 198 22.56 4.33 -4.60
C TYR A 198 23.28 3.96 -5.91
N LYS A 199 24.30 3.11 -5.84
CA LYS A 199 25.04 2.63 -7.02
C LYS A 199 24.31 1.51 -7.77
N ASP A 200 23.37 0.85 -7.12
CA ASP A 200 22.50 -0.14 -7.74
C ASP A 200 21.21 0.57 -8.20
N GLU A 201 21.02 0.68 -9.51
CA GLU A 201 19.88 1.39 -10.10
C GLU A 201 18.53 0.83 -9.62
N MET A 202 18.42 -0.49 -9.45
CA MET A 202 17.19 -1.13 -9.02
C MET A 202 16.92 -0.85 -7.54
N ARG A 203 17.94 -0.97 -6.68
CA ARG A 203 17.79 -0.67 -5.25
C ARG A 203 17.53 0.81 -5.00
N CYS A 204 18.17 1.69 -5.77
CA CYS A 204 17.92 3.12 -5.74
C CYS A 204 16.47 3.43 -6.14
N ALA A 205 15.98 2.85 -7.24
CA ALA A 205 14.60 3.01 -7.67
C ALA A 205 13.58 2.49 -6.63
N ASP A 206 13.83 1.32 -6.03
CA ASP A 206 13.01 0.77 -4.95
C ASP A 206 12.95 1.73 -3.75
N PHE A 207 14.09 2.30 -3.36
CA PHE A 207 14.16 3.25 -2.26
C PHE A 207 13.44 4.57 -2.57
N LEU A 208 13.63 5.13 -3.77
CA LEU A 208 12.94 6.35 -4.21
C LEU A 208 11.42 6.14 -4.23
N TYR A 209 10.99 4.96 -4.69
CA TYR A 209 9.59 4.59 -4.66
C TYR A 209 9.04 4.45 -3.24
N PHE A 210 9.78 3.78 -2.36
CA PHE A 210 9.46 3.70 -0.94
C PHE A 210 9.31 5.10 -0.32
N LEU A 211 10.29 6.00 -0.53
CA LEU A 211 10.24 7.36 0.02
C LEU A 211 9.01 8.13 -0.47
N ALA A 212 8.72 8.07 -1.77
CA ALA A 212 7.55 8.73 -2.35
C ALA A 212 6.26 8.17 -1.72
N LEU A 213 6.14 6.86 -1.57
CA LEU A 213 4.98 6.24 -0.92
C LEU A 213 4.85 6.65 0.55
N GLN A 214 5.94 6.68 1.32
CA GLN A 214 5.91 7.11 2.72
C GLN A 214 5.39 8.54 2.85
N TYR A 215 5.75 9.42 1.91
CA TYR A 215 5.26 10.79 1.88
C TYR A 215 3.75 10.86 1.57
N PHE A 216 3.31 10.24 0.47
CA PHE A 216 1.94 10.36 0.00
C PHE A 216 0.92 9.58 0.83
N ARG A 217 1.30 8.50 1.52
CA ARG A 217 0.33 7.66 2.25
C ARG A 217 -0.22 8.26 3.55
N THR A 218 0.28 9.41 3.99
CA THR A 218 -0.09 9.99 5.28
C THR A 218 -1.55 10.48 5.31
N ALA A 219 -2.15 10.55 6.51
CA ALA A 219 -3.51 11.08 6.69
C ALA A 219 -3.66 12.49 6.11
N LYS A 220 -2.66 13.35 6.31
CA LYS A 220 -2.65 14.73 5.78
C LYS A 220 -2.73 14.76 4.25
N MET A 221 -1.98 13.89 3.56
CA MET A 221 -2.01 13.83 2.09
C MET A 221 -3.35 13.30 1.60
N ARG A 222 -3.86 12.21 2.20
CA ARG A 222 -5.19 11.67 1.90
C ARG A 222 -6.28 12.74 2.05
N GLU A 223 -6.27 13.49 3.16
CA GLU A 223 -7.21 14.59 3.42
C GLU A 223 -7.08 15.72 2.40
N GLY A 224 -5.85 16.12 2.06
CA GLY A 224 -5.60 17.11 1.02
C GLY A 224 -6.20 16.70 -0.33
N LEU A 225 -5.96 15.47 -0.76
CA LEU A 225 -6.50 14.92 -2.01
C LEU A 225 -8.02 14.77 -1.99
N SER A 226 -8.58 14.42 -0.82
CA SER A 226 -10.03 14.26 -0.63
C SER A 226 -10.80 15.58 -0.75
N ASN A 227 -10.10 16.71 -0.73
CA ASN A 227 -10.68 18.05 -0.85
C ASN A 227 -10.44 18.70 -2.22
N ILE A 228 -9.82 17.98 -3.17
CA ILE A 228 -9.60 18.51 -4.52
C ILE A 228 -10.96 18.62 -5.23
N PRO A 229 -11.34 19.80 -5.75
CA PRO A 229 -12.56 19.95 -6.52
C PRO A 229 -12.57 19.03 -7.74
N SER A 230 -13.67 18.29 -7.91
CA SER A 230 -13.87 17.44 -9.08
C SER A 230 -14.59 18.21 -10.19
N TYR A 231 -14.08 18.10 -11.41
CA TYR A 231 -14.77 18.54 -12.64
C TYR A 231 -15.52 17.40 -13.34
N VAL A 232 -15.37 16.15 -12.87
CA VAL A 232 -16.01 14.98 -13.47
C VAL A 232 -17.34 14.70 -12.74
N PRO A 233 -18.48 14.71 -13.45
CA PRO A 233 -19.77 14.36 -12.85
C PRO A 233 -19.75 12.97 -12.20
N GLY A 234 -20.27 12.86 -10.98
CA GLY A 234 -20.35 11.60 -10.24
C GLY A 234 -19.06 11.12 -9.58
N HIS A 235 -17.94 11.83 -9.75
CA HIS A 235 -16.68 11.55 -9.03
C HIS A 235 -16.73 12.11 -7.61
N ASP A 236 -16.29 11.30 -6.64
CA ASP A 236 -16.07 11.70 -5.25
C ASP A 236 -14.57 11.56 -4.90
N PRO A 237 -13.86 12.68 -4.68
CA PRO A 237 -12.44 12.68 -4.35
C PRO A 237 -12.08 11.83 -3.12
N ARG A 238 -13.01 11.63 -2.18
CA ARG A 238 -12.77 10.82 -0.98
C ARG A 238 -12.56 9.35 -1.31
N ARG A 239 -13.22 8.84 -2.37
CA ARG A 239 -13.09 7.44 -2.82
C ARG A 239 -11.80 7.20 -3.59
N THR A 240 -11.30 8.21 -4.29
CA THR A 240 -10.10 8.11 -5.14
C THR A 240 -8.82 8.53 -4.42
N ALA A 241 -8.88 9.27 -3.31
CA ALA A 241 -7.70 9.82 -2.61
C ALA A 241 -6.61 8.78 -2.30
N LYS A 242 -6.98 7.58 -1.84
CA LYS A 242 -6.00 6.51 -1.51
C LYS A 242 -5.31 5.96 -2.77
N ILE A 243 -6.03 5.91 -3.88
CA ILE A 243 -5.49 5.48 -5.19
C ILE A 243 -4.58 6.57 -5.75
N LEU A 244 -5.01 7.84 -5.65
CA LEU A 244 -4.20 8.98 -6.05
C LEU A 244 -2.88 9.05 -5.27
N ASN A 245 -2.86 8.72 -3.97
CA ASN A 245 -1.60 8.63 -3.21
C ASN A 245 -0.58 7.70 -3.89
N HIS A 246 -1.03 6.53 -4.38
CA HIS A 246 -0.17 5.62 -5.13
C HIS A 246 0.29 6.22 -6.46
N ILE A 247 -0.64 6.79 -7.24
CA ILE A 247 -0.33 7.38 -8.55
C ILE A 247 0.67 8.54 -8.41
N PHE A 248 0.49 9.41 -7.42
CA PHE A 248 1.45 10.47 -7.13
C PHE A 248 2.80 9.91 -6.69
N ALA A 249 2.82 8.87 -5.86
CA ALA A 249 4.07 8.24 -5.44
C ALA A 249 4.84 7.63 -6.61
N THR A 250 4.20 6.88 -7.51
CA THR A 250 4.85 6.31 -8.70
C THR A 250 5.35 7.41 -9.63
N THR A 251 4.56 8.47 -9.82
CA THR A 251 4.94 9.64 -10.64
C THR A 251 6.18 10.33 -10.08
N SER A 252 6.20 10.63 -8.77
CA SER A 252 7.33 11.29 -8.12
C SER A 252 8.59 10.41 -8.15
N ALA A 253 8.45 9.11 -7.87
CA ALA A 253 9.58 8.19 -7.89
C ALA A 253 10.23 8.08 -9.28
N LEU A 254 9.43 8.00 -10.34
CA LEU A 254 9.93 8.00 -11.72
C LEU A 254 10.61 9.32 -12.09
N GLY A 255 10.03 10.45 -11.69
CA GLY A 255 10.63 11.77 -11.88
C GLY A 255 12.01 11.88 -11.21
N CYS A 256 12.17 11.32 -10.00
CA CYS A 256 13.45 11.26 -9.30
C CYS A 256 14.43 10.25 -9.89
N SER A 257 13.95 9.24 -10.60
CA SER A 257 14.78 8.19 -11.24
C SER A 257 15.29 8.61 -12.63
N GLY A 258 14.93 9.80 -13.12
CA GLY A 258 15.29 10.31 -14.43
C GLY A 258 16.80 10.49 -14.63
N LYS A 259 17.35 9.67 -15.52
CA LYS A 259 18.66 9.75 -16.19
C LYS A 259 19.16 11.20 -16.39
N GLY A 260 20.30 11.57 -15.79
CA GLY A 260 21.09 12.71 -16.27
C GLY A 260 21.65 13.71 -15.27
N THR A 261 21.78 13.42 -13.97
CA THR A 261 22.75 14.17 -13.17
C THR A 261 23.33 13.26 -12.08
N PRO A 262 24.65 13.08 -12.01
CA PRO A 262 25.25 12.44 -10.84
C PRO A 262 24.81 13.26 -9.63
N ILE A 263 24.17 12.60 -8.66
CA ILE A 263 24.08 13.15 -7.32
C ILE A 263 25.53 13.35 -6.91
N LYS A 264 26.01 14.59 -6.96
CA LYS A 264 27.31 14.95 -6.40
C LYS A 264 27.26 14.49 -4.96
N SER A 265 27.98 13.43 -4.63
CA SER A 265 28.19 12.97 -3.27
C SER A 265 28.57 14.20 -2.45
N TYR A 266 27.65 14.68 -1.61
CA TYR A 266 27.95 15.73 -0.68
C TYR A 266 28.88 15.09 0.35
N SER A 267 30.19 15.23 0.14
CA SER A 267 31.16 14.81 1.15
C SER A 267 30.82 15.60 2.41
N SER A 268 30.37 14.90 3.44
CA SER A 268 29.99 15.45 4.72
C SER A 268 31.20 16.10 5.37
N ARG A 269 31.40 17.40 5.13
CA ARG A 269 32.27 18.25 5.95
C ARG A 269 31.41 19.17 6.80
N THR A 270 30.66 18.56 7.72
CA THR A 270 30.02 19.28 8.83
C THR A 270 30.22 18.50 10.12
N THR A 271 31.44 18.52 10.64
CA THR A 271 31.67 18.34 12.07
C THR A 271 31.02 19.53 12.80
N ARG A 272 29.72 19.42 13.11
CA ARG A 272 29.16 20.22 14.22
C ARG A 272 29.71 19.61 15.50
N ARG A 273 30.77 20.24 16.03
CA ARG A 273 31.16 20.04 17.42
C ARG A 273 29.96 20.40 18.30
N PHE A 274 29.45 19.43 19.04
CA PHE A 274 28.59 19.70 20.18
C PHE A 274 29.39 20.56 21.20
N PRO A 275 28.80 21.59 21.82
CA PRO A 275 29.46 22.29 22.91
C PRO A 275 29.58 21.34 24.10
N SER A 276 30.80 21.06 24.53
CA SER A 276 31.09 20.39 25.80
C SER A 276 30.53 21.23 26.94
N SER A 277 29.66 20.64 27.76
CA SER A 277 29.21 21.20 29.03
C SER A 277 30.42 21.53 29.91
N ARG A 278 30.69 22.83 30.13
CA ARG A 278 31.60 23.27 31.19
C ARG A 278 30.90 23.06 32.53
N GLY A 279 31.55 22.29 33.41
CA GLY A 279 31.14 22.11 34.79
C GLY A 279 31.16 23.43 35.56
N THR A 280 30.10 23.67 36.32
CA THR A 280 30.08 24.67 37.39
C THR A 280 30.53 23.99 38.68
N SER A 281 31.78 24.20 39.06
CA SER A 281 32.21 24.11 40.45
C SER A 281 31.75 25.38 41.16
N ARG A 282 30.90 25.24 42.19
CA ARG A 282 30.71 26.28 43.21
C ARG A 282 31.41 25.80 44.48
N SER A 283 32.46 26.53 44.85
CA SER A 283 32.87 26.78 46.22
C SER A 283 31.79 27.58 46.96
#